data_AF-A0A087UMV8-F1
#
_entry.id   AF-A0A087UMV8-F1
#
_cell.length_a   1.000
_cell.length_b   1.000
_cell.length_c   1.000
_cell.angle_alpha   90.00
_cell.angle_beta   90.00
_cell.angle_gamma   90.00
#
_symmetry.space_group_name_H-M   'P 1'
#
loop_
_entity.id
_entity.type
_entity.pdbx_description
1 polymer ?
#
loop_
_entity_poly.entity_id
_entity_poly.type
_entity_poly.pdbx_seq_one_letter_code
_entity_poly.pdbx_strand_id
1 'polypeptide(L)' 'MLLIFFSVGHIVLAINGIPVSGCKLSDGRDVFDILKNEQNYPINIKFGRPRLGTNEKIVLASTFH' A
#
# COMPACT_ATOMS: atom_id res chain seq x y z
N MET A 1 19.22 -16.11 -5.92
CA MET A 1 17.74 -16.10 -5.83
C MET A 1 17.36 -15.35 -4.56
N LEU A 2 17.21 -14.04 -4.65
CA LEU A 2 16.95 -13.17 -3.50
C LEU A 2 15.45 -13.27 -3.17
N LEU A 3 15.13 -14.02 -2.12
CA LEU A 3 13.76 -14.20 -1.63
C LEU A 3 13.32 -12.92 -0.92
N ILE A 4 12.93 -11.90 -1.68
CA ILE A 4 12.16 -10.78 -1.15
C ILE A 4 10.79 -11.32 -0.76
N PHE A 5 10.58 -11.50 0.56
CA PHE A 5 9.30 -11.87 1.19
C PHE A 5 8.25 -10.74 1.05
N PHE A 6 8.03 -10.20 -0.14
CA PHE A 6 6.80 -9.45 -0.41
C PHE A 6 5.67 -10.46 -0.53
N SER A 7 5.11 -10.84 0.61
CA SER A 7 3.90 -11.66 0.66
C SER A 7 2.79 -10.92 -0.09
N VAL A 8 2.18 -11.60 -1.05
CA VAL A 8 1.01 -11.10 -1.78
C VAL A 8 -0.08 -10.74 -0.75
N GLY A 9 -0.67 -9.54 -0.88
CA GLY A 9 -1.69 -9.03 0.05
C GLY A 9 -1.23 -7.96 1.02
N HIS A 10 0.04 -7.51 0.96
CA HIS A 10 0.46 -6.27 1.64
C HIS A 10 0.11 -5.03 0.82
N ILE A 11 -0.25 -3.96 1.53
CA ILE A 11 -0.50 -2.64 0.93
C ILE A 11 0.65 -1.68 1.25
N VAL A 12 0.79 -0.64 0.42
CA VAL A 12 1.69 0.48 0.68
C VAL A 12 1.03 1.40 1.71
N LEU A 13 1.70 1.59 2.85
CA LEU A 13 1.25 2.47 3.92
C LEU A 13 1.87 3.87 3.81
N ALA A 14 3.15 3.94 3.42
CA ALA A 14 3.87 5.20 3.29
C ALA A 14 5.01 5.09 2.27
N ILE A 15 5.35 6.20 1.62
CA ILE A 15 6.52 6.33 0.74
C ILE A 15 7.34 7.52 1.22
N ASN A 16 8.61 7.32 1.49
CA ASN A 16 9.56 8.30 1.99
C ASN A 16 9.07 9.00 3.28
N GLY A 17 8.39 8.26 4.15
CA GLY A 17 7.76 8.79 5.36
C GLY A 17 6.42 9.50 5.13
N ILE A 18 5.99 9.69 3.88
CA ILE A 18 4.71 10.34 3.54
C ILE A 18 3.61 9.28 3.52
N PRO A 19 2.54 9.44 4.30
CA PRO A 19 1.44 8.48 4.32
C PRO A 19 0.73 8.43 2.96
N VAL A 20 0.36 7.22 2.55
CA VAL A 20 -0.43 6.95 1.35
C VAL A 20 -1.88 6.74 1.75
N SER A 21 -2.78 7.43 1.07
CA SER A 21 -4.22 7.20 1.16
C SER A 21 -4.68 6.51 -0.12
N GLY A 22 -4.96 5.21 -0.04
CA GLY A 22 -5.33 4.38 -1.19
C GLY A 22 -4.17 4.24 -2.18
N CYS A 23 -4.24 4.95 -3.31
CA CYS A 23 -3.22 4.94 -4.37
C CYS A 23 -2.45 6.25 -4.51
N LYS A 24 -2.74 7.26 -3.68
CA LYS A 24 -2.15 8.60 -3.77
C LYS A 24 -1.40 8.97 -2.51
N LEU A 25 -0.27 9.65 -2.68
CA LEU A 25 0.42 10.31 -1.59
C LEU A 25 -0.43 11.48 -1.08
N SER A 26 -0.21 11.88 0.18
CA SER A 26 -0.75 13.12 0.73
C SER A 26 -0.38 14.38 -0.10
N ASP A 27 0.64 14.27 -0.94
CA ASP A 27 1.13 15.30 -1.86
C ASP A 27 0.33 15.37 -3.18
N GLY A 28 -0.61 14.44 -3.41
CA GLY A 28 -1.43 14.37 -4.62
C GLY A 28 -0.82 13.56 -5.76
N ARG A 29 0.47 13.18 -5.66
CA ARG A 29 1.14 12.30 -6.61
C ARG A 29 0.68 10.84 -6.49
N ASP A 30 0.55 10.17 -7.62
CA ASP A 30 0.21 8.74 -7.68
C ASP A 30 1.42 7.87 -7.34
N VAL A 31 1.21 6.88 -6.47
CA VAL A 31 2.25 5.95 -6.00
C VAL A 31 2.92 5.21 -7.16
N PHE A 32 2.13 4.79 -8.14
CA PHE A 32 2.63 4.07 -9.31
C PHE A 32 3.51 4.93 -10.21
N ASP A 33 3.24 6.23 -10.31
CA ASP A 33 4.02 7.17 -11.11
C ASP A 33 5.42 7.37 -10.50
N ILE A 34 5.46 7.50 -9.17
CA ILE A 34 6.71 7.59 -8.40
C ILE A 34 7.54 6.31 -8.53
N LEU A 35 6.90 5.14 -8.44
CA LEU A 35 7.60 3.84 -8.61
C LEU A 35 8.14 3.64 -10.03
N LYS A 36 7.44 4.17 -11.03
CA LYS A 36 7.82 4.07 -12.45
C LYS A 36 9.03 4.95 -12.78
N ASN A 37 9.24 6.02 -12.03
CA ASN A 37 10.35 6.93 -12.25
C ASN A 37 11.63 6.43 -11.54
N GLU A 38 12.55 5.86 -12.32
CA GLU A 38 13.84 5.36 -11.85
C GLU A 38 14.73 6.43 -11.18
N GLN A 39 14.53 7.71 -11.52
CA GLN A 39 15.25 8.82 -10.90
C GLN A 39 14.85 9.08 -9.44
N ASN A 40 13.71 8.55 -9.01
CA ASN A 40 13.21 8.73 -7.66
C ASN A 40 13.87 7.75 -6.67
N TYR A 41 14.66 6.77 -7.15
CA TYR A 41 15.38 5.85 -6.28
C TYR A 41 16.65 6.52 -5.72
N PRO A 42 16.96 6.31 -4.42
CA PRO A 42 16.34 5.36 -3.48
C PRO A 42 15.07 5.89 -2.77
N ILE A 43 13.98 5.10 -2.83
CA ILE A 43 12.74 5.36 -2.07
C ILE A 43 12.58 4.41 -0.89
N ASN A 44 12.14 4.94 0.25
CA ASN A 44 11.74 4.14 1.39
C ASN A 44 10.24 3.83 1.32
N ILE A 45 9.85 2.58 1.07
CA ILE A 45 8.44 2.18 1.01
C ILE A 45 8.10 1.37 2.24
N LYS A 46 7.10 1.82 3.00
CA LYS A 46 6.56 1.11 4.16
C LYS A 46 5.38 0.26 3.72
N PHE A 47 5.53 -1.06 3.83
CA PHE A 47 4.47 -2.03 3.56
C PHE A 47 3.82 -2.49 4.86
N GLY A 48 2.56 -2.92 4.79
CA GLY A 48 1.89 -3.57 5.91
C GLY A 48 0.60 -4.27 5.52
N ARG A 49 -0.03 -4.91 6.51
CA ARG A 49 -1.34 -5.53 6.33
C ARG A 49 -2.41 -4.47 6.06
N PRO A 50 -3.30 -4.66 5.08
CA PRO A 50 -4.45 -3.79 4.91
C PRO A 50 -5.30 -3.82 6.19
N ARG A 51 -5.63 -2.63 6.68
CA ARG A 51 -6.61 -2.50 7.76
C ARG A 51 -7.99 -2.64 7.14
N LEU A 52 -8.72 -3.68 7.56
CA LEU A 52 -10.13 -3.85 7.19
C LEU A 52 -10.93 -2.61 7.60
N GLY A 53 -11.44 -1.88 6.61
CA GLY A 53 -12.38 -0.80 6.79
C GLY A 53 -13.74 -1.32 7.28
N THR A 54 -14.58 -0.43 7.81
CA THR A 54 -15.91 -0.77 8.33
C THR A 54 -16.78 -1.51 7.29
N ASN A 55 -16.73 -1.08 6.02
CA ASN A 55 -17.46 -1.73 4.93
C ASN A 55 -16.99 -3.17 4.69
N GLU A 56 -15.67 -3.40 4.67
CA GLU A 56 -15.10 -4.73 4.47
C GLU A 56 -15.49 -5.67 5.62
N LYS A 57 -15.56 -5.16 6.85
CA LYS A 57 -16.03 -5.94 8.00
C LYS A 57 -17.49 -6.37 7.88
N ILE A 58 -18.36 -5.50 7.35
CA ILE A 58 -19.78 -5.81 7.14
C ILE A 58 -19.95 -6.90 6.08
N VAL A 59 -19.21 -6.81 4.97
CA VAL A 59 -19.22 -7.83 3.91
C VAL A 59 -18.72 -9.18 4.44
N LEU A 60 -17.60 -9.18 5.18
CA LEU A 60 -17.08 -10.39 5.84
C LEU A 60 -18.10 -11.01 6.79
N ALA A 61 -18.76 -10.20 7.63
CA ALA A 61 -19.79 -10.68 8.54
C ALA A 61 -20.99 -11.27 7.79
N SER A 62 -21.40 -10.64 6.68
CA SER A 62 -22.51 -11.11 5.85
C SER A 62 -22.18 -12.36 5.02
N THR A 63 -20.90 -12.66 4.78
CA THR A 63 -20.48 -13.88 4.08
C THR A 63 -20.51 -15.11 5.00
N PHE A 64 -20.53 -14.89 6.32
CA PHE A 64 -20.59 -15.94 7.33
C PHE A 64 -22.03 -16.32 7.75
N HIS A 65 -23.05 -15.68 7.17
CA HIS A 65 -24.47 -15.97 7.38
C HIS A 65 -25.02 -16.80 6.21
#